data_AF-A0A220S1Z5-F1
#
_entry.id   AF-A0A220S1Z5-F1
#
_cell.length_a   1.000
_cell.length_b   1.000
_cell.length_c   1.000
_cell.angle_alpha   90.00
_cell.angle_beta   90.00
_cell.angle_gamma   90.00
#
_symmetry.space_group_name_H-M   'P 1'
#
loop_
_entity.id
_entity.type
_entity.pdbx_description
1 polymer ?
#
loop_
_entity_poly.entity_id
_entity_poly.type
_entity_poly.pdbx_seq_one_letter_code
_entity_poly.pdbx_strand_id
1 'polypeptide(L)'
;MFIADLRLYLNDKFIQVYDEFMPLCAHDFQTASFLSNLFWWSDVADKEPKKQGWVYKTADHLKKELGLTRRGYEKVRRILLEQGLVQYRRGGIHGKMHWYINREVLLAKICELRGVAVPKTNSKHHYDRDNFRIPKFIPLKLWHDWLDMVVEKGKTTGHSMKKKAVKQLTELHNKKLDLKPIMEKSILTGWIGFFFNDKNQPYRPSEKTAQEQAEQVKREREAEYKAKLEEENKPPPDKEAVRQNEGYQGIQEYLKKRKLKNNSAQ
;
A
#
# COMPACT_ATOMS: atom_id res chain seq x y z
N MET A 1 -20.41 -34.61 -47.59
CA MET A 1 -19.67 -34.29 -46.36
C MET A 1 -20.59 -33.50 -45.46
N PHE A 2 -20.92 -34.07 -44.30
CA PHE A 2 -21.78 -33.46 -43.30
C PHE A 2 -20.94 -32.78 -42.22
N ILE A 3 -21.57 -31.88 -41.45
CA ILE A 3 -20.93 -31.27 -40.27
C ILE A 3 -20.45 -32.35 -39.28
N ALA A 4 -21.15 -33.49 -39.19
CA ALA A 4 -20.73 -34.62 -38.37
C ALA A 4 -19.37 -35.21 -38.79
N ASP A 5 -19.09 -35.27 -40.09
CA ASP A 5 -17.83 -35.78 -40.63
C ASP A 5 -16.66 -34.85 -40.26
N LEU A 6 -16.92 -33.54 -40.17
CA LEU A 6 -15.92 -32.55 -39.75
C LEU A 6 -15.60 -32.65 -38.24
N ARG A 7 -16.57 -33.00 -37.39
CA ARG A 7 -16.36 -33.09 -35.94
C ARG A 7 -15.27 -34.08 -35.54
N LEU A 8 -15.07 -35.14 -36.32
CA LEU A 8 -14.01 -36.14 -36.09
C LEU A 8 -12.59 -35.56 -36.17
N TYR A 9 -12.44 -34.40 -36.83
CA TYR A 9 -11.16 -33.72 -37.01
C TYR A 9 -11.03 -32.44 -36.16
N LEU A 10 -12.06 -32.09 -35.40
CA LEU A 10 -12.06 -30.92 -34.54
C LEU A 10 -11.77 -31.31 -33.10
N ASN A 11 -10.97 -30.49 -32.41
CA ASN A 11 -10.79 -30.61 -30.98
C ASN A 11 -11.82 -29.71 -30.29
N ASP A 12 -12.70 -30.31 -29.50
CA ASP A 12 -13.70 -29.55 -28.74
C ASP A 12 -13.03 -28.76 -27.62
N LYS A 13 -13.08 -27.45 -27.75
CA LYS A 13 -12.66 -26.51 -26.71
C LYS A 13 -13.81 -25.56 -26.42
N PHE A 14 -14.78 -26.07 -25.66
CA PHE A 14 -15.90 -25.28 -25.19
C PHE A 14 -15.46 -24.36 -24.05
N ILE A 15 -15.72 -23.06 -24.17
CA ILE A 15 -15.48 -22.08 -23.11
C ILE A 15 -16.84 -21.49 -22.74
N GLN A 16 -17.35 -21.88 -21.57
CA GLN A 16 -18.55 -21.26 -21.01
C GLN A 16 -18.19 -19.84 -20.56
N VAL A 17 -18.92 -18.84 -21.07
CA VAL A 17 -18.83 -17.45 -20.62
C VAL A 17 -20.22 -17.03 -20.15
N TYR A 18 -20.31 -16.49 -18.93
CA TYR A 18 -21.57 -15.99 -18.37
C TYR A 18 -21.84 -14.58 -18.89
N ASP A 19 -23.09 -14.29 -19.26
CA ASP A 19 -23.48 -13.00 -19.83
C ASP A 19 -23.18 -11.84 -18.88
N GLU A 20 -23.33 -12.06 -17.57
CA GLU A 20 -23.01 -11.05 -16.54
C GLU A 20 -21.53 -10.69 -16.52
N PHE A 21 -20.63 -11.57 -16.97
CA PHE A 21 -19.20 -11.29 -16.90
C PHE A 21 -18.75 -10.32 -17.97
N MET A 22 -19.51 -10.17 -19.07
CA MET A 22 -19.21 -9.19 -20.11
C MET A 22 -19.25 -7.74 -19.60
N PRO A 23 -20.36 -7.22 -19.02
CA PRO A 23 -20.39 -5.86 -18.49
C PRO A 23 -19.42 -5.67 -17.32
N LEU A 24 -19.22 -6.69 -16.47
CA LEU A 24 -18.25 -6.62 -15.36
C LEU A 24 -16.80 -6.49 -15.84
N CYS A 25 -16.49 -7.02 -17.02
CA CYS A 25 -15.15 -7.02 -17.60
C CYS A 25 -14.98 -5.94 -18.68
N ALA A 26 -15.71 -4.82 -18.58
CA ALA A 26 -15.64 -3.71 -19.55
C ALA A 26 -15.91 -4.15 -21.01
N HIS A 27 -16.81 -5.12 -21.19
CA HIS A 27 -17.15 -5.75 -22.47
C HIS A 27 -15.95 -6.38 -23.21
N ASP A 28 -14.86 -6.68 -22.50
CA ASP A 28 -13.72 -7.39 -23.05
C ASP A 28 -13.91 -8.91 -22.94
N PHE A 29 -14.11 -9.57 -24.08
CA PHE A 29 -14.35 -11.01 -24.15
C PHE A 29 -13.21 -11.85 -23.57
N GLN A 30 -11.95 -11.45 -23.80
CA GLN A 30 -10.79 -12.19 -23.25
C GLN A 30 -10.79 -12.16 -21.71
N THR A 31 -11.15 -11.02 -21.13
CA THR A 31 -11.26 -10.85 -19.69
C THR A 31 -12.45 -11.61 -19.12
N ALA A 32 -13.62 -11.56 -19.75
CA ALA A 32 -14.81 -12.32 -19.34
C ALA A 32 -14.60 -13.84 -19.45
N SER A 33 -13.95 -14.28 -20.51
CA SER A 33 -13.54 -15.67 -20.73
C SER A 33 -12.55 -16.13 -19.65
N PHE A 34 -11.54 -15.30 -19.34
CA PHE A 34 -10.59 -15.60 -18.27
C PHE A 34 -11.26 -15.67 -16.89
N LEU A 35 -12.19 -14.75 -16.59
CA LEU A 35 -12.95 -14.76 -15.34
C LEU A 35 -13.82 -16.02 -15.22
N SER A 36 -14.43 -16.46 -16.33
CA SER A 36 -15.23 -17.70 -16.37
C SER A 36 -14.37 -18.94 -16.09
N ASN A 37 -13.17 -18.99 -16.66
CA ASN A 37 -12.21 -20.06 -16.37
C ASN A 37 -11.70 -20.00 -14.92
N LEU A 38 -11.39 -18.81 -14.41
CA LEU A 38 -11.04 -18.64 -12.99
C LEU A 38 -12.17 -19.10 -12.07
N PHE A 39 -13.43 -18.82 -12.41
CA PHE A 39 -14.59 -19.22 -11.63
C PHE A 39 -14.67 -20.75 -11.52
N TRP A 40 -14.53 -21.44 -12.65
CA TRP A 40 -14.47 -22.90 -12.68
C TRP A 40 -13.26 -23.46 -11.91
N TRP A 41 -12.06 -22.92 -12.13
CA TRP A 41 -10.87 -23.35 -11.37
C TRP A 41 -11.00 -23.10 -9.87
N SER A 42 -11.71 -22.05 -9.46
CA SER A 42 -11.93 -21.74 -8.05
C SER A 42 -12.87 -22.75 -7.40
N ASP A 43 -13.91 -23.22 -8.09
CA ASP A 43 -14.77 -24.32 -7.61
C ASP A 43 -13.97 -25.61 -7.41
N VAL A 44 -13.10 -25.95 -8.38
CA VAL A 44 -12.20 -27.10 -8.23
C VAL A 44 -11.23 -26.91 -7.06
N ALA A 45 -10.69 -25.70 -6.88
CA ALA A 45 -9.79 -25.39 -5.77
C ALA A 45 -10.47 -25.43 -4.39
N ASP A 46 -11.77 -25.16 -4.32
CA ASP A 46 -12.53 -25.21 -3.07
C ASP A 46 -12.74 -26.63 -2.54
N LYS A 47 -12.78 -27.61 -3.45
CA LYS A 47 -12.82 -29.03 -3.08
C LYS A 47 -11.54 -29.50 -2.39
N GLU A 48 -10.47 -28.71 -2.47
CA GLU A 48 -9.19 -28.96 -1.81
C GLU A 48 -8.92 -27.94 -0.68
N PRO A 49 -9.15 -28.28 0.60
CA PRO A 49 -8.99 -27.35 1.72
C PRO A 49 -7.61 -26.70 1.83
N LYS A 50 -6.55 -27.40 1.37
CA LYS A 50 -5.16 -26.91 1.39
C LYS A 50 -4.92 -25.70 0.48
N LYS A 51 -5.69 -25.55 -0.61
CA LYS A 51 -5.52 -24.47 -1.59
C LYS A 51 -6.19 -23.17 -1.16
N GLN A 52 -7.15 -23.24 -0.23
CA GLN A 52 -7.85 -22.07 0.32
C GLN A 52 -8.43 -21.15 -0.78
N GLY A 53 -8.90 -21.74 -1.88
CA GLY A 53 -9.47 -21.02 -3.02
C GLY A 53 -8.46 -20.34 -3.95
N TRP A 54 -7.15 -20.51 -3.75
CA TRP A 54 -6.13 -19.97 -4.66
C TRP A 54 -5.91 -20.89 -5.86
N VAL A 55 -5.86 -20.28 -7.05
CA VAL A 55 -5.59 -20.93 -8.32
C VAL A 55 -4.24 -20.49 -8.84
N TYR A 56 -3.47 -21.41 -9.44
CA TYR A 56 -2.12 -21.14 -9.92
C TYR A 56 -2.00 -21.45 -11.41
N LYS A 57 -1.50 -20.51 -12.20
CA LYS A 57 -1.22 -20.70 -13.63
C LYS A 57 0.11 -20.07 -14.02
N THR A 58 0.84 -20.71 -14.92
CA THR A 58 2.02 -20.13 -15.58
C THR A 58 1.59 -19.40 -16.86
N ALA A 59 2.47 -18.57 -17.42
CA ALA A 59 2.20 -17.92 -18.70
C ALA A 59 1.97 -18.95 -19.81
N ASP A 60 2.72 -20.04 -19.81
CA ASP A 60 2.58 -21.12 -20.80
C ASP A 60 1.23 -21.84 -20.66
N HIS A 61 0.76 -22.08 -19.44
CA HIS A 61 -0.58 -22.63 -19.23
C HIS A 61 -1.66 -21.69 -19.75
N LEU A 62 -1.55 -20.38 -19.48
CA LEU A 62 -2.53 -19.41 -20.00
C LEU A 62 -2.50 -19.31 -21.52
N LYS A 63 -1.32 -19.38 -22.14
CA LYS A 63 -1.19 -19.40 -23.60
C LYS A 63 -1.79 -20.67 -24.21
N LYS A 64 -1.52 -21.83 -23.62
CA LYS A 64 -2.03 -23.13 -24.12
C LYS A 64 -3.54 -23.28 -23.90
N GLU A 65 -4.02 -22.96 -22.70
CA GLU A 65 -5.42 -23.16 -22.31
C GLU A 65 -6.33 -22.04 -22.82
N LEU A 66 -5.87 -20.79 -22.92
CA LEU A 66 -6.73 -19.65 -23.26
C LEU A 66 -6.25 -18.84 -24.46
N GLY A 67 -5.12 -19.21 -25.08
CA GLY A 67 -4.53 -18.40 -26.16
C GLY A 67 -3.99 -17.06 -25.68
N LEU A 68 -3.92 -16.82 -24.36
CA LEU A 68 -3.53 -15.53 -23.82
C LEU A 68 -2.02 -15.32 -23.96
N THR A 69 -1.65 -14.34 -24.78
CA THR A 69 -0.29 -13.84 -24.87
C THR A 69 0.08 -13.06 -23.62
N ARG A 70 1.36 -12.69 -23.49
CA ARG A 70 1.84 -11.86 -22.37
C ARG A 70 1.04 -10.57 -22.21
N ARG A 71 0.91 -9.81 -23.31
CA ARG A 71 0.12 -8.57 -23.33
C ARG A 71 -1.36 -8.83 -23.00
N GLY A 72 -1.90 -9.96 -23.47
CA GLY A 72 -3.27 -10.38 -23.19
C GLY A 72 -3.54 -10.59 -21.71
N TYR A 73 -2.78 -11.46 -21.04
CA TYR A 73 -3.01 -11.69 -19.60
C TYR A 73 -2.67 -10.46 -18.74
N GLU A 74 -1.74 -9.60 -19.16
CA GLU A 74 -1.46 -8.33 -18.48
C GLU A 74 -2.65 -7.36 -18.56
N LYS A 75 -3.31 -7.26 -19.72
CA LYS A 75 -4.55 -6.49 -19.90
C LYS A 75 -5.68 -7.04 -19.01
N VAL A 76 -5.92 -8.35 -19.08
CA VAL A 76 -6.92 -9.04 -18.27
C VAL A 76 -6.68 -8.81 -16.78
N ARG A 77 -5.43 -8.96 -16.34
CA ARG A 77 -5.03 -8.73 -14.95
C ARG A 77 -5.39 -7.31 -14.50
N ARG A 78 -5.07 -6.31 -15.31
CA ARG A 78 -5.33 -4.90 -14.98
C ARG A 78 -6.84 -4.66 -14.80
N ILE A 79 -7.65 -5.07 -15.76
CA ILE A 79 -9.12 -4.88 -15.72
C ILE A 79 -9.72 -5.56 -14.48
N LEU A 80 -9.36 -6.82 -14.22
CA LEU A 80 -9.91 -7.55 -13.08
C LEU A 80 -9.48 -7.00 -11.72
N LEU A 81 -8.26 -6.45 -11.62
CA LEU A 81 -7.78 -5.78 -10.41
C LEU A 81 -8.45 -4.41 -10.21
N GLU A 82 -8.57 -3.61 -11.26
CA GLU A 82 -9.26 -2.30 -11.23
C GLU A 82 -10.72 -2.46 -10.80
N GLN A 83 -11.40 -3.51 -11.28
CA GLN A 83 -12.77 -3.83 -10.88
C GLN A 83 -12.87 -4.48 -9.49
N GLY A 84 -11.74 -4.77 -8.84
CA GLY A 84 -11.72 -5.45 -7.55
C GLY A 84 -12.35 -6.85 -7.58
N LEU A 85 -12.32 -7.53 -8.73
CA LEU A 85 -12.90 -8.87 -8.89
C LEU A 85 -11.95 -9.99 -8.44
N VAL A 86 -10.64 -9.74 -8.50
CA VAL A 86 -9.61 -10.75 -8.19
C VAL A 86 -8.50 -10.21 -7.30
N GLN A 87 -7.77 -11.12 -6.65
CA GLN A 87 -6.44 -10.90 -6.09
C GLN A 87 -5.41 -11.55 -6.99
N TYR A 88 -4.24 -10.94 -7.03
CA TYR A 88 -3.12 -11.45 -7.79
C TYR A 88 -1.84 -11.36 -6.98
N ARG A 89 -1.08 -12.45 -6.96
CA ARG A 89 0.31 -12.46 -6.46
C ARG A 89 1.19 -13.27 -7.39
N ARG A 90 2.44 -12.84 -7.54
CA ARG A 90 3.50 -13.64 -8.18
C ARG A 90 4.31 -14.34 -7.11
N GLY A 91 4.59 -15.61 -7.30
CA GLY A 91 5.35 -16.38 -6.32
C GLY A 91 6.02 -17.60 -6.92
N GLY A 92 7.06 -18.08 -6.25
CA GLY A 92 7.79 -19.30 -6.60
C GLY A 92 8.69 -19.19 -7.84
N ILE A 93 9.26 -20.35 -8.19
CA ILE A 93 10.19 -20.51 -9.32
C ILE A 93 9.40 -20.36 -10.64
N HIS A 94 9.94 -19.59 -11.59
CA HIS A 94 9.35 -19.18 -12.87
C HIS A 94 8.21 -18.14 -12.81
N GLY A 95 8.02 -17.45 -11.67
CA GLY A 95 7.05 -16.35 -11.60
C GLY A 95 5.61 -16.79 -11.80
N LYS A 96 5.22 -17.88 -11.13
CA LYS A 96 3.85 -18.42 -11.17
C LYS A 96 2.86 -17.34 -10.75
N MET A 97 1.75 -17.28 -11.46
CA MET A 97 0.68 -16.33 -11.20
C MET A 97 -0.36 -17.02 -10.34
N HIS A 98 -0.55 -16.50 -9.14
CA HIS A 98 -1.57 -16.96 -8.22
C HIS A 98 -2.74 -15.99 -8.29
N TRP A 99 -3.93 -16.54 -8.46
CA TRP A 99 -5.18 -15.82 -8.62
C TRP A 99 -6.16 -16.27 -7.54
N TYR A 100 -7.00 -15.34 -7.10
CA TYR A 100 -8.10 -15.62 -6.18
C TYR A 100 -9.28 -14.74 -6.54
N ILE A 101 -10.49 -15.30 -6.62
CA ILE A 101 -11.70 -14.54 -6.90
C ILE A 101 -12.26 -13.97 -5.61
N ASN A 102 -12.58 -12.67 -5.62
CA ASN A 102 -13.36 -12.05 -4.55
C ASN A 102 -14.83 -12.38 -4.73
N ARG A 103 -15.28 -13.44 -4.08
CA ARG A 103 -16.64 -13.96 -4.25
C ARG A 103 -17.70 -12.97 -3.80
N GLU A 104 -17.43 -12.25 -2.71
CA GLU A 104 -18.34 -11.24 -2.18
C GLU A 104 -18.50 -10.04 -3.13
N VAL A 105 -17.39 -9.54 -3.68
CA VAL A 105 -17.42 -8.44 -4.65
C VAL A 105 -18.08 -8.88 -5.96
N LEU A 106 -17.74 -10.08 -6.45
CA LEU A 106 -18.35 -10.66 -7.64
C LEU A 106 -19.86 -10.82 -7.45
N LEU A 107 -20.31 -11.38 -6.32
CA LEU A 107 -21.73 -11.52 -6.00
C LEU A 107 -22.43 -10.16 -5.93
N ALA A 108 -21.83 -9.20 -5.22
CA ALA A 108 -22.40 -7.86 -5.08
C ALA A 108 -22.61 -7.19 -6.44
N LYS A 109 -21.60 -7.24 -7.32
CA LYS A 109 -21.69 -6.66 -8.66
C LYS A 109 -22.67 -7.39 -9.58
N ILE A 110 -22.78 -8.72 -9.49
CA ILE A 110 -23.80 -9.48 -10.24
C ILE A 110 -25.22 -9.11 -9.78
N CYS A 111 -25.43 -9.02 -8.47
CA CYS A 111 -26.71 -8.61 -7.90
C CYS A 111 -27.08 -7.18 -8.31
N GLU A 112 -26.12 -6.26 -8.27
CA GLU A 112 -26.28 -4.87 -8.73
C GLU A 112 -26.70 -4.83 -10.20
N LEU A 113 -26.00 -5.56 -11.09
CA LEU A 113 -26.35 -5.64 -12.51
C LEU A 113 -27.74 -6.21 -12.76
N ARG A 114 -28.17 -7.18 -11.95
CA ARG A 114 -29.50 -7.80 -12.07
C ARG A 114 -30.60 -7.01 -11.35
N GLY A 115 -30.27 -5.94 -10.63
CA GLY A 115 -31.24 -5.17 -9.83
C GLY A 115 -31.81 -5.95 -8.64
N VAL A 116 -31.11 -6.98 -8.15
CA VAL A 116 -31.56 -7.83 -7.04
C VAL A 116 -30.79 -7.48 -5.77
N ALA A 117 -31.46 -7.52 -4.62
CA ALA A 117 -30.81 -7.32 -3.33
C ALA A 117 -29.71 -8.38 -3.09
N VAL A 118 -28.53 -7.94 -2.64
CA VAL A 118 -27.42 -8.84 -2.30
C VAL A 118 -27.84 -9.73 -1.13
N PRO A 119 -27.80 -11.06 -1.25
CA PRO A 119 -28.07 -11.96 -0.15
C PRO A 119 -27.14 -11.65 1.03
N LYS A 120 -27.70 -11.55 2.25
CA LYS A 120 -26.91 -11.33 3.46
C LYS A 120 -25.99 -12.52 3.68
N THR A 121 -24.73 -12.37 3.28
CA THR A 121 -23.71 -13.39 3.48
C THR A 121 -23.10 -13.23 4.87
N ASN A 122 -23.26 -14.26 5.70
CA ASN A 122 -22.60 -14.38 7.00
C ASN A 122 -21.10 -14.72 6.85
N SER A 123 -20.40 -14.03 5.94
CA SER A 123 -18.96 -14.19 5.81
C SER A 123 -18.30 -13.78 7.12
N LYS A 124 -17.32 -14.57 7.57
CA LYS A 124 -16.52 -14.29 8.78
C LYS A 124 -15.44 -13.23 8.52
N HIS A 125 -15.26 -12.82 7.26
CA HIS A 125 -14.17 -11.95 6.82
C HIS A 125 -14.73 -10.77 6.00
N HIS A 126 -13.97 -9.70 5.89
CA HIS A 126 -14.08 -8.68 4.86
C HIS A 126 -12.70 -8.51 4.19
N TYR A 127 -12.59 -7.65 3.20
CA TYR A 127 -11.38 -7.41 2.42
C TYR A 127 -10.93 -5.95 2.55
N ASP A 128 -9.62 -5.68 2.61
CA ASP A 128 -9.11 -4.30 2.57
C ASP A 128 -9.00 -3.73 1.14
N ARG A 129 -8.46 -2.50 1.02
CA ARG A 129 -8.28 -1.79 -0.26
C ARG A 129 -7.30 -2.48 -1.22
N ASP A 130 -6.34 -3.23 -0.68
CA ASP A 130 -5.45 -4.09 -1.47
C ASP A 130 -5.98 -5.52 -1.52
N ASN A 131 -7.26 -5.67 -1.16
CA ASN A 131 -8.02 -6.90 -1.23
C ASN A 131 -7.43 -8.01 -0.33
N PHE A 132 -6.75 -7.64 0.74
CA PHE A 132 -6.24 -8.57 1.75
C PHE A 132 -7.41 -9.05 2.63
N ARG A 133 -7.49 -10.36 2.86
CA ARG A 133 -8.57 -10.99 3.65
C ARG A 133 -8.36 -10.77 5.14
N ILE A 134 -9.36 -10.17 5.81
CA ILE A 134 -9.30 -9.76 7.21
C ILE A 134 -10.55 -10.25 7.95
N PRO A 135 -10.43 -10.80 9.16
CA PRO A 135 -11.58 -11.17 9.98
C PRO A 135 -12.51 -9.99 10.31
N LYS A 136 -13.84 -10.20 10.33
CA LYS A 136 -14.83 -9.14 10.58
C LYS A 136 -14.74 -8.46 11.95
N PHE A 137 -14.13 -9.12 12.93
CA PHE A 137 -13.93 -8.52 14.26
C PHE A 137 -12.89 -7.37 14.25
N ILE A 138 -12.06 -7.27 13.20
CA ILE A 138 -11.11 -6.16 13.03
C ILE A 138 -11.85 -5.01 12.34
N PRO A 139 -11.95 -3.81 12.92
CA PRO A 139 -12.66 -2.71 12.28
C PRO A 139 -11.97 -2.26 10.99
N LEU A 140 -12.68 -2.32 9.86
CA LEU A 140 -12.11 -2.04 8.53
C LEU A 140 -11.56 -0.61 8.42
N LYS A 141 -12.28 0.38 8.97
CA LYS A 141 -11.83 1.77 8.97
C LYS A 141 -10.49 1.94 9.69
N LEU A 142 -10.39 1.45 10.93
CA LEU A 142 -9.15 1.51 11.71
C LEU A 142 -8.01 0.72 11.05
N TRP A 143 -8.33 -0.36 10.34
CA TRP A 143 -7.34 -1.08 9.56
C TRP A 143 -6.77 -0.23 8.42
N HIS A 144 -7.62 0.49 7.67
CA HIS A 144 -7.18 1.39 6.61
C HIS A 144 -6.38 2.59 7.15
N ASP A 145 -6.84 3.19 8.25
CA ASP A 145 -6.15 4.29 8.95
C ASP A 145 -4.75 3.86 9.41
N TRP A 146 -4.62 2.64 9.95
CA TRP A 146 -3.32 2.07 10.31
C TRP A 146 -2.42 1.83 9.10
N LEU A 147 -2.97 1.34 7.98
CA LEU A 147 -2.19 1.18 6.75
C LEU A 147 -1.68 2.52 6.20
N ASP A 148 -2.48 3.59 6.30
CA ASP A 148 -2.08 4.93 5.87
C ASP A 148 -0.93 5.46 6.73
N MET A 149 -1.04 5.35 8.05
CA MET A 149 0.04 5.69 8.98
C MET A 149 1.34 4.91 8.67
N VAL A 150 1.25 3.61 8.35
CA VAL A 150 2.43 2.80 8.00
C VAL A 150 3.13 3.32 6.75
N VAL A 151 2.35 3.75 5.74
CA VAL A 151 2.88 4.35 4.51
C VAL A 151 3.53 5.71 4.80
N GLU A 152 2.90 6.56 5.63
CA GLU A 152 3.46 7.85 6.06
C GLU A 152 4.81 7.68 6.79
N LYS A 153 4.99 6.57 7.53
CA LYS A 153 6.27 6.21 8.16
C LYS A 153 7.32 5.63 7.19
N GLY A 154 7.05 5.64 5.88
CA GLY A 154 7.97 5.16 4.85
C GLY A 154 8.11 3.65 4.76
N LYS A 155 7.15 2.89 5.31
CA LYS A 155 7.15 1.41 5.27
C LYS A 155 6.18 0.90 4.21
N THR A 156 6.46 -0.27 3.63
CA THR A 156 5.61 -0.89 2.62
C THR A 156 4.55 -1.79 3.25
N THR A 157 3.30 -1.65 2.83
CA THR A 157 2.14 -2.43 3.31
C THR A 157 2.05 -3.82 2.66
N GLY A 158 3.17 -4.55 2.63
CA GLY A 158 3.24 -5.86 1.99
C GLY A 158 2.45 -6.96 2.71
N HIS A 159 2.12 -8.03 1.98
CA HIS A 159 1.33 -9.17 2.48
C HIS A 159 1.89 -9.80 3.77
N SER A 160 3.21 -9.89 3.93
CA SER A 160 3.86 -10.46 5.12
C SER A 160 3.58 -9.61 6.38
N MET A 161 3.60 -8.28 6.25
CA MET A 161 3.30 -7.36 7.33
C MET A 161 1.84 -7.48 7.74
N LYS A 162 0.92 -7.40 6.77
CA LYS A 162 -0.53 -7.54 7.03
C LYS A 162 -0.86 -8.85 7.74
N LYS A 163 -0.21 -9.95 7.34
CA LYS A 163 -0.36 -11.26 8.00
C LYS A 163 0.11 -11.23 9.47
N LYS A 164 1.23 -10.57 9.78
CA LYS A 164 1.72 -10.41 11.16
C LYS A 164 0.75 -9.57 12.00
N ALA A 165 0.28 -8.45 11.46
CA ALA A 165 -0.68 -7.56 12.10
C ALA A 165 -2.00 -8.29 12.43
N VAL A 166 -2.59 -9.01 11.47
CA VAL A 166 -3.79 -9.82 11.72
C VAL A 166 -3.54 -10.88 12.77
N LYS A 167 -2.37 -11.53 12.78
CA LYS A 167 -2.03 -12.52 13.83
C LYS A 167 -2.05 -11.88 15.23
N GLN A 168 -1.43 -10.71 15.40
CA GLN A 168 -1.43 -9.98 16.67
C GLN A 168 -2.84 -9.60 17.12
N LEU A 169 -3.65 -9.02 16.22
CA LEU A 169 -5.04 -8.65 16.52
C LEU A 169 -5.91 -9.87 16.83
N THR A 170 -5.65 -11.02 16.20
CA THR A 170 -6.35 -12.27 16.50
C THR A 170 -5.99 -12.78 17.89
N GLU A 171 -4.71 -12.73 18.29
CA GLU A 171 -4.27 -13.10 19.63
C GLU A 171 -4.90 -12.21 20.71
N LEU A 172 -5.00 -10.90 20.46
CA LEU A 172 -5.66 -9.94 21.36
C LEU A 172 -7.17 -10.18 21.45
N HIS A 173 -7.82 -10.43 20.32
CA HIS A 173 -9.25 -10.77 20.27
C HIS A 173 -9.55 -12.07 21.02
N ASN A 174 -8.69 -13.09 20.88
CA ASN A 174 -8.84 -14.36 21.60
C ASN A 174 -8.71 -14.18 23.13
N LYS A 175 -7.98 -13.16 23.57
CA LYS A 175 -7.91 -12.73 24.99
C LYS A 175 -9.13 -11.90 25.43
N LYS A 176 -10.15 -11.75 24.58
CA LYS A 176 -11.37 -10.95 24.81
C LYS A 176 -11.09 -9.45 25.06
N LEU A 177 -9.99 -8.94 24.53
CA LEU A 177 -9.66 -7.52 24.60
C LEU A 177 -10.38 -6.74 23.50
N ASP A 178 -10.80 -5.52 23.80
CA ASP A 178 -11.34 -4.61 22.78
C ASP A 178 -10.20 -4.13 21.87
N LEU A 179 -10.33 -4.38 20.57
CA LEU A 179 -9.31 -4.05 19.58
C LEU A 179 -9.30 -2.57 19.22
N LYS A 180 -10.45 -1.88 19.31
CA LYS A 180 -10.57 -0.47 18.91
C LYS A 180 -9.53 0.44 19.60
N PRO A 181 -9.46 0.50 20.95
CA PRO A 181 -8.51 1.38 21.63
C PRO A 181 -7.05 0.99 21.36
N ILE A 182 -6.78 -0.30 21.12
CA ILE A 182 -5.43 -0.78 20.81
C ILE A 182 -4.99 -0.30 19.43
N MET A 183 -5.88 -0.40 18.44
CA MET A 183 -5.62 0.07 17.07
C MET A 183 -5.49 1.59 17.04
N GLU A 184 -6.41 2.33 17.67
CA GLU A 184 -6.37 3.79 17.77
C GLU A 184 -5.07 4.28 18.41
N LYS A 185 -4.67 3.67 19.54
CA LYS A 185 -3.39 4.00 20.18
C LYS A 185 -2.20 3.76 19.26
N SER A 186 -2.18 2.64 18.55
CA SER A 186 -1.11 2.30 17.62
C SER A 186 -1.01 3.30 16.46
N ILE A 187 -2.16 3.74 15.91
CA ILE A 187 -2.26 4.79 14.88
C ILE A 187 -1.70 6.11 15.44
N LEU A 188 -2.17 6.54 16.61
CA LEU A 188 -1.72 7.79 17.25
C LEU A 188 -0.22 7.81 17.58
N THR A 189 0.34 6.69 18.05
CA THR A 189 1.76 6.60 18.36
C THR A 189 2.65 6.32 17.14
N GLY A 190 2.04 6.05 15.98
CA GLY A 190 2.74 5.63 14.77
C GLY A 190 3.46 4.28 14.91
N TRP A 191 2.92 3.37 15.73
CA TRP A 191 3.49 2.06 15.96
C TRP A 191 2.98 1.06 14.93
N ILE A 192 3.87 0.22 14.40
CA ILE A 192 3.49 -0.81 13.41
C ILE A 192 2.87 -2.03 14.10
N GLY A 193 3.22 -2.29 15.36
CA GLY A 193 2.70 -3.43 16.11
C GLY A 193 1.47 -3.11 16.94
N PHE A 194 0.66 -4.13 17.21
CA PHE A 194 -0.45 -4.07 18.17
C PHE A 194 -0.06 -4.76 19.48
N PHE A 195 -0.09 -4.00 20.57
CA PHE A 195 0.29 -4.48 21.89
C PHE A 195 -0.72 -4.01 22.93
N PHE A 196 -1.10 -4.91 23.84
CA PHE A 196 -1.87 -4.58 25.03
C PHE A 196 -0.92 -4.50 26.23
N ASN A 197 -0.96 -3.38 26.95
CA ASN A 197 -0.19 -3.22 28.18
C ASN A 197 -1.16 -3.39 29.36
N ASP A 198 -1.00 -4.48 30.12
CA ASP A 198 -1.89 -4.88 31.22
C ASP A 198 -1.83 -3.93 32.42
N LYS A 199 -0.92 -2.96 32.39
CA LYS A 199 -0.70 -1.99 33.45
C LYS A 199 -0.68 -0.61 32.84
N ASN A 200 -1.44 0.31 33.44
CA ASN A 200 -1.17 1.75 33.41
C ASN A 200 0.26 2.02 33.90
N GLN A 201 1.26 1.70 33.09
CA GLN A 201 2.63 2.14 33.30
C GLN A 201 2.90 3.29 32.34
N PRO A 202 3.34 4.46 32.84
CA PRO A 202 3.87 5.49 31.98
C PRO A 202 5.01 4.89 31.15
N TYR A 203 5.00 5.20 29.86
CA TYR A 203 5.96 4.71 28.89
C TYR A 203 7.39 4.93 29.40
N ARG A 204 8.15 3.83 29.55
CA ARG A 204 9.59 3.86 29.82
C ARG A 204 10.28 3.29 28.58
N PRO A 205 11.02 4.10 27.80
CA PRO A 205 11.79 3.58 26.66
C PRO A 205 12.71 2.45 27.13
N SER A 206 12.89 1.41 26.31
CA SER A 206 13.87 0.36 26.62
C SER A 206 15.28 0.98 26.72
N GLU A 207 16.16 0.45 27.57
CA GLU A 207 17.49 1.02 27.81
C GLU A 207 18.27 1.23 26.50
N LYS A 208 18.14 0.31 25.53
CA LYS A 208 18.73 0.46 24.20
C LYS A 208 18.18 1.66 23.43
N THR A 209 16.86 1.85 23.45
CA THR A 209 16.21 2.97 22.74
C THR A 209 16.53 4.31 23.43
N ALA A 210 16.64 4.33 24.75
CA ALA A 210 17.06 5.51 25.51
C ALA A 210 18.53 5.86 25.24
N GLN A 211 19.40 4.85 25.15
CA GLN A 211 20.82 5.02 24.79
C GLN A 211 20.98 5.54 23.36
N GLU A 212 20.27 4.96 22.39
CA GLU A 212 20.29 5.42 20.99
C GLU A 212 19.80 6.87 20.85
N GLN A 213 18.72 7.24 21.55
CA GLN A 213 18.21 8.62 21.58
C GLN A 213 19.19 9.58 22.26
N ALA A 214 19.80 9.18 23.38
CA ALA A 214 20.80 10.00 24.07
C ALA A 214 22.07 10.19 23.23
N GLU A 215 22.54 9.16 22.53
CA GLU A 215 23.65 9.25 21.59
C GLU A 215 23.34 10.15 20.40
N GLN A 216 22.11 10.09 19.88
CA GLN A 216 21.69 10.92 18.75
C GLN A 216 21.63 12.39 19.16
N VAL A 217 21.03 12.71 20.31
CA VAL A 217 21.01 14.07 20.88
C VAL A 217 22.42 14.57 21.18
N LYS A 218 23.31 13.70 21.68
CA LYS A 218 24.71 14.06 21.92
C LYS A 218 25.44 14.39 20.62
N ARG A 219 25.24 13.60 19.56
CA ARG A 219 25.80 13.85 18.22
C ARG A 219 25.30 15.16 17.62
N GLU A 220 24.01 15.44 17.72
CA GLU A 220 23.42 16.70 17.25
C GLU A 220 24.00 17.90 17.98
N ARG A 221 24.13 17.83 19.32
CA ARG A 221 24.69 18.90 20.13
C ARG A 221 26.18 19.13 19.86
N GLU A 222 26.95 18.06 19.64
CA GLU A 222 28.36 18.16 19.23
C GLU A 222 28.51 18.76 17.82
N ALA A 223 27.61 18.43 16.89
CA ALA A 223 27.58 19.01 15.55
C ALA A 223 27.22 20.50 15.60
N GLU A 224 26.22 20.90 16.38
CA GLU A 224 25.90 22.32 16.61
C GLU A 224 27.07 23.08 17.24
N TYR A 225 27.73 22.48 18.23
CA TYR A 225 28.88 23.12 18.89
C TYR A 225 30.06 23.29 17.93
N LYS A 226 30.34 22.28 17.09
CA LYS A 226 31.35 22.39 16.03
C LYS A 226 30.98 23.43 14.98
N ALA A 227 29.71 23.49 14.54
CA ALA A 227 29.25 24.49 13.59
C ALA A 227 29.41 25.91 14.15
N LYS A 228 29.10 26.13 15.44
CA LYS A 228 29.32 27.42 16.11
C LYS A 228 30.80 27.78 16.21
N LEU A 229 31.67 26.82 16.54
CA LEU A 229 33.12 27.05 16.56
C LEU A 229 33.68 27.36 15.17
N GLU A 230 33.19 26.69 14.12
CA GLU A 230 33.57 26.99 12.73
C GLU A 230 33.06 28.36 12.30
N GLU A 231 31.90 28.80 12.78
CA GLU A 231 31.36 30.12 12.51
C GLU A 231 32.13 31.23 13.25
N GLU A 232 32.50 31.00 14.52
CA GLU A 232 33.32 31.92 15.32
C GLU A 232 34.77 32.03 14.81
N ASN A 233 35.33 30.95 14.27
CA ASN A 233 36.70 30.94 13.73
C ASN A 233 36.80 31.39 12.26
N LYS A 234 35.71 31.86 11.64
CA LYS A 234 35.80 32.50 10.32
C LYS A 234 36.63 33.78 10.47
N PRO A 235 37.73 33.94 9.69
CA PRO A 235 38.52 35.15 9.75
C PRO A 235 37.64 36.36 9.40
N PRO A 236 37.83 37.53 10.07
CA PRO A 236 37.07 38.73 9.76
C PRO A 236 37.13 39.03 8.26
N PRO A 237 36.03 39.48 7.64
CA PRO A 237 36.02 39.79 6.22
C PRO A 237 37.10 40.84 5.91
N ASP A 238 37.85 40.61 4.82
CA ASP A 238 39.00 41.42 4.44
C ASP A 238 38.63 42.90 4.35
N LYS A 239 39.47 43.78 4.94
CA LYS A 239 39.19 45.22 5.06
C LYS A 239 39.02 45.89 3.69
N GLU A 240 39.65 45.35 2.65
CA GLU A 240 39.51 45.83 1.28
C GLU A 240 38.15 45.44 0.66
N ALA A 241 37.66 44.22 0.94
CA ALA A 241 36.33 43.78 0.51
C ALA A 241 35.21 44.56 1.22
N VAL A 242 35.40 44.93 2.48
CA VAL A 242 34.45 45.78 3.23
C VAL A 242 34.44 47.23 2.69
N ARG A 243 35.58 47.77 2.23
CA ARG A 243 35.67 49.10 1.60
C ARG A 243 35.02 49.17 0.22
N GLN A 244 34.98 48.06 -0.51
CA GLN A 244 34.34 47.95 -1.83
C GLN A 244 32.84 47.63 -1.75
N ASN A 245 32.31 47.34 -0.56
CA ASN A 245 30.89 47.07 -0.37
C ASN A 245 30.05 48.33 -0.66
N GLU A 246 29.14 48.23 -1.64
CA GLU A 246 28.28 49.33 -2.10
C GLU A 246 27.47 49.96 -0.96
N GLY A 247 27.02 49.15 0.00
CA GLY A 247 26.30 49.64 1.19
C GLY A 247 27.19 50.48 2.11
N TYR A 248 28.46 50.09 2.29
CA TYR A 248 29.42 50.84 3.10
C TYR A 248 29.81 52.17 2.43
N GLN A 249 29.96 52.18 1.11
CA GLN A 249 30.24 53.39 0.34
C GLN A 249 29.06 54.37 0.37
N GLY A 250 27.82 53.88 0.23
CA GLY A 250 26.62 54.70 0.34
C GLY A 250 26.48 55.39 1.71
N ILE A 251 26.84 54.70 2.80
CA ILE A 251 26.83 55.27 4.15
C ILE A 251 27.94 56.34 4.30
N GLN A 252 29.13 56.09 3.77
CA GLN A 252 30.23 57.07 3.77
C GLN A 252 29.87 58.34 2.99
N GLU A 253 29.22 58.22 1.82
CA GLU A 253 28.75 59.36 1.04
C GLU A 253 27.65 60.15 1.77
N TYR A 254 26.69 59.46 2.40
CA TYR A 254 25.64 60.11 3.18
C TYR A 254 26.24 60.92 4.34
N LEU A 255 27.21 60.36 5.06
CA LEU A 255 27.90 61.06 6.16
C LEU A 255 28.71 62.27 5.66
N LYS A 256 29.36 62.17 4.50
CA LYS A 256 30.05 63.32 3.86
C LYS A 256 29.06 64.42 3.46
N LYS A 257 27.96 64.07 2.78
CA LYS A 257 26.90 65.03 2.39
C LYS A 257 26.29 65.74 3.62
N ARG A 258 26.09 65.01 4.71
CA ARG A 258 25.55 65.57 5.97
C ARG A 258 26.53 66.51 6.66
N LYS A 259 27.84 66.21 6.65
CA LYS A 259 28.88 67.13 7.17
C LYS A 259 29.01 68.42 6.34
N LEU A 260 28.90 68.34 5.01
CA LEU A 260 28.94 69.52 4.13
C LEU A 260 27.70 70.42 4.30
N LYS A 261 26.51 69.85 4.54
CA LYS A 261 25.29 70.59 4.86
C LYS A 261 25.34 71.31 6.22
N ASN A 262 26.06 70.76 7.19
CA ASN A 262 26.21 71.39 8.51
C ASN A 262 27.24 72.53 8.54
N ASN A 263 28.16 72.60 7.57
CA ASN A 263 29.18 73.66 7.46
C ASN A 263 28.79 74.82 6.53
N SER A 264 27.61 74.78 5.89
CA SER A 264 27.09 75.83 4.99
C SER A 264 25.89 76.60 5.59
N ALA A 265 25.62 76.40 6.88
CA ALA A 265 24.56 77.07 7.64
C ALA A 265 25.12 77.82 8.87
N GLN A 266 26.30 78.43 8.72
CA GLN A 266 26.89 79.43 9.62
C GLN A 266 27.35 80.63 8.81
#